data_AF-A0A0N0TQR0-F1
#
_entry.id   AF-A0A0N0TQR0-F1
#
_cell.length_a   1.000
_cell.length_b   1.000
_cell.length_c   1.000
_cell.angle_alpha   90.00
_cell.angle_beta   90.00
_cell.angle_gamma   90.00
#
_symmetry.space_group_name_H-M   'P 1'
#
loop_
_entity.id
_entity.type
_entity.pdbx_description
1 polymer ?
#
loop_
_entity_poly.entity_id
_entity_poly.type
_entity_poly.pdbx_seq_one_letter_code
_entity_poly.pdbx_strand_id
1 'polypeptide(L)'
;MKDLTFEQKRTVSRLEAAEQLMELAAALQKGGEVEWNIGHSTLSLRVPDELHSEIEVEIGDGRLELEIELEWSTARHRPAPPKPPTESEEQEEKEEQEKKKEEEGKAGRRKSVSPKPKRAATGARRTTPAKRSAATS
;
A
#
# COMPACT_ATOMS: atom_id res chain seq x y z
N MET A 1 -33.09 -0.60 -7.10
CA MET A 1 -32.82 -1.11 -5.73
C MET A 1 -33.45 -0.12 -4.77
N LYS A 2 -33.87 -0.55 -3.57
CA LYS A 2 -34.37 0.37 -2.54
C LYS A 2 -33.19 1.04 -1.87
N ASP A 3 -33.33 2.31 -1.54
CA ASP A 3 -32.36 3.03 -0.71
C ASP A 3 -32.32 2.39 0.68
N LEU A 4 -31.11 2.19 1.21
CA LEU A 4 -30.88 1.59 2.52
C LEU A 4 -30.65 2.73 3.51
N THR A 5 -31.43 2.76 4.58
CA THR A 5 -31.20 3.66 5.72
C THR A 5 -31.08 2.82 6.98
N PHE A 6 -30.08 3.15 7.80
CA PHE A 6 -29.83 2.52 9.08
C PHE A 6 -29.65 3.62 10.14
N GLU A 7 -30.37 3.52 11.27
CA GLU A 7 -30.28 4.46 12.39
C GLU A 7 -30.20 3.66 13.71
N GLN A 8 -29.28 4.04 14.59
CA GLN A 8 -29.22 3.50 15.95
C GLN A 8 -28.94 4.60 16.98
N LYS A 9 -29.83 4.72 17.97
CA LYS A 9 -29.72 5.63 19.12
C LYS A 9 -29.49 4.82 20.39
N ARG A 10 -28.32 4.99 21.03
CA ARG A 10 -27.99 4.36 22.31
C ARG A 10 -26.97 5.21 23.08
N THR A 11 -26.96 5.08 24.40
CA THR A 11 -25.92 5.67 25.24
C THR A 11 -24.74 4.71 25.31
N VAL A 12 -23.55 5.19 24.93
CA VAL A 12 -22.29 4.43 24.99
C VAL A 12 -21.34 5.06 26.00
N SER A 13 -20.37 4.28 26.48
CA SER A 13 -19.29 4.82 27.30
C SER A 13 -18.31 5.67 26.46
N ARG A 14 -17.54 6.54 27.11
CA ARG A 14 -16.47 7.30 26.43
C ARG A 14 -15.44 6.39 25.74
N LEU A 15 -15.13 5.24 26.34
CA LEU A 15 -14.16 4.29 25.80
C LEU A 15 -14.71 3.62 24.53
N GLU A 16 -15.94 3.13 24.60
CA GLU A 16 -16.62 2.49 23.47
C GLU A 16 -16.78 3.46 22.29
N ALA A 17 -17.14 4.73 22.56
CA ALA A 17 -17.18 5.76 21.53
C ALA A 17 -15.81 5.99 20.88
N ALA A 18 -14.73 6.04 21.68
CA ALA A 18 -13.38 6.21 21.17
C ALA A 18 -12.94 5.02 20.30
N GLU A 19 -13.27 3.79 20.70
CA GLU A 19 -12.98 2.58 19.92
C GLU A 19 -13.66 2.63 18.54
N GLN A 20 -14.95 2.98 18.49
CA GLN A 20 -15.68 3.13 17.23
C GLN A 20 -15.06 4.22 16.34
N LEU A 21 -14.76 5.39 16.89
CA LEU A 21 -14.13 6.48 16.15
C LEU A 21 -12.72 6.12 15.64
N MET A 22 -11.95 5.34 16.42
CA MET A 22 -10.64 4.86 15.99
C MET A 22 -10.73 3.87 14.83
N GLU A 23 -11.73 2.98 14.83
CA GLU A 23 -11.97 2.06 13.72
C GLU A 23 -12.33 2.81 12.43
N LEU A 24 -13.22 3.79 12.52
CA LEU A 24 -13.53 4.67 11.38
C LEU A 24 -12.29 5.43 10.92
N ALA A 25 -11.53 6.04 11.83
CA ALA A 25 -10.32 6.78 11.51
C ALA A 25 -9.27 5.89 10.82
N ALA A 26 -9.12 4.64 11.26
CA ALA A 26 -8.22 3.68 10.64
C ALA A 26 -8.64 3.33 9.21
N ALA A 27 -9.95 3.16 8.97
CA ALA A 27 -10.49 2.91 7.63
C ALA A 27 -10.34 4.14 6.71
N LEU A 28 -10.56 5.35 7.22
CA LEU A 28 -10.32 6.60 6.49
C LEU A 28 -8.86 6.78 6.11
N GLN A 29 -7.92 6.43 7.00
CA GLN A 29 -6.49 6.60 6.74
C GLN A 29 -5.94 5.61 5.70
N LYS A 30 -6.41 4.36 5.74
CA LYS A 30 -5.87 3.27 4.90
C LYS A 30 -6.70 3.03 3.64
N GLY A 31 -7.91 3.59 3.57
CA GLY A 31 -8.97 3.10 2.70
C GLY A 31 -9.46 1.71 3.13
N GLY A 32 -10.54 1.23 2.51
CA GLY A 32 -11.03 -0.12 2.69
C GLY A 32 -12.43 -0.17 3.29
N GLU A 33 -12.63 -0.99 4.31
CA GLU A 33 -13.94 -1.27 4.90
C GLU A 33 -13.87 -1.09 6.42
N VAL A 34 -14.86 -0.39 6.98
CA VAL A 34 -15.10 -0.36 8.43
C VAL A 34 -16.21 -1.36 8.75
N GLU A 35 -16.05 -2.12 9.83
CA GLU A 35 -17.03 -3.10 10.29
C GLU A 35 -17.41 -2.81 11.74
N TRP A 36 -18.69 -2.56 12.01
CA TRP A 36 -19.20 -2.38 13.36
C TRP A 36 -20.23 -3.44 13.72
N ASN A 37 -20.10 -3.98 14.94
CA ASN A 37 -21.11 -4.85 15.50
C ASN A 37 -22.23 -4.02 16.11
N ILE A 38 -23.42 -4.15 15.53
CA ILE A 38 -24.63 -3.45 15.90
C ILE A 38 -25.66 -4.48 16.34
N GLY A 39 -25.68 -4.77 17.65
CA GLY A 39 -26.55 -5.77 18.22
C GLY A 39 -26.26 -7.17 17.66
N HIS A 40 -27.16 -7.70 16.83
CA HIS A 40 -27.04 -9.01 16.19
C HIS A 40 -26.58 -8.95 14.72
N SER A 41 -26.19 -7.77 14.24
CA SER A 41 -25.80 -7.56 12.84
C SER A 41 -24.49 -6.80 12.75
N THR A 42 -23.82 -6.94 11.61
CA THR A 42 -22.59 -6.20 11.30
C THR A 42 -22.91 -5.16 10.24
N LEU A 43 -22.57 -3.90 10.51
CA LEU A 43 -22.59 -2.81 9.54
C LEU A 43 -21.21 -2.73 8.91
N SER A 44 -21.14 -2.95 7.59
CA SER A 44 -19.91 -2.82 6.82
C SER A 44 -20.02 -1.68 5.82
N LEU A 45 -19.07 -0.76 5.83
CA LEU A 45 -19.05 0.42 4.95
C LEU A 45 -17.70 0.52 4.23
N ARG A 46 -17.75 0.56 2.90
CA ARG A 46 -16.56 0.81 2.08
C ARG A 46 -16.25 2.30 2.01
N VAL A 47 -15.04 2.66 2.40
CA VAL A 47 -14.52 4.04 2.45
C VAL A 47 -13.70 4.33 1.18
N PRO A 48 -14.02 5.39 0.41
CA PRO A 48 -13.28 5.80 -0.77
C PRO A 48 -12.05 6.66 -0.41
N ASP A 49 -11.22 6.95 -1.41
CA ASP A 49 -10.04 7.84 -1.25
C ASP A 49 -10.42 9.32 -1.04
N GLU A 50 -11.57 9.74 -1.58
CA GLU A 50 -12.11 11.10 -1.47
C GLU A 50 -13.58 11.06 -1.05
N LEU A 51 -13.97 11.92 -0.11
CA LEU A 51 -15.33 12.08 0.40
C LEU A 51 -15.61 13.53 0.80
N HIS A 52 -16.88 13.89 0.88
CA HIS A 52 -17.33 15.15 1.48
C HIS A 52 -17.49 14.97 2.99
N SER A 53 -17.07 15.97 3.78
CA SER A 53 -17.18 15.93 5.24
C SER A 53 -17.67 17.26 5.78
N GLU A 54 -18.54 17.19 6.77
CA GLU A 54 -19.04 18.32 7.55
C GLU A 54 -18.90 17.98 9.04
N ILE A 55 -18.54 19.00 9.84
CA ILE A 55 -18.39 18.86 11.29
C ILE A 55 -19.15 20.01 11.93
N GLU A 56 -20.14 19.67 12.75
CA GLU A 56 -20.96 20.62 13.46
C GLU A 56 -20.80 20.44 14.97
N VAL A 57 -20.81 21.56 15.69
CA VAL A 57 -20.74 21.58 17.15
C VAL A 57 -21.79 22.54 17.67
N GLU A 58 -22.73 22.00 18.44
CA GLU A 58 -23.79 22.78 19.07
C GLU A 58 -23.71 22.68 20.59
N ILE A 59 -23.95 23.80 21.27
CA ILE A 59 -24.02 23.87 22.73
C ILE A 59 -25.34 24.54 23.10
N GLY A 60 -26.25 23.78 23.70
CA GLY A 60 -27.60 24.22 24.04
C GLY A 60 -28.24 23.32 25.08
N ASP A 61 -29.19 23.85 25.86
CA ASP A 61 -29.96 23.09 26.87
C ASP A 61 -29.12 22.24 27.85
N GLY A 62 -27.91 22.72 28.17
CA GLY A 62 -26.97 22.03 29.05
C GLY A 62 -26.30 20.80 28.41
N ARG A 63 -26.33 20.69 27.07
CA ARG A 63 -25.75 19.58 26.30
C ARG A 63 -24.75 20.13 25.29
N LEU A 64 -23.78 19.29 24.94
CA LEU A 64 -22.88 19.47 23.82
C LEU A 64 -23.21 18.37 22.81
N GLU A 65 -23.46 18.77 21.57
CA GLU A 65 -23.69 17.90 20.43
C GLU A 65 -22.54 18.09 19.45
N LEU A 66 -21.96 16.98 19.01
CA LEU A 66 -20.90 16.92 18.01
C LEU A 66 -21.37 15.97 16.94
N GLU A 67 -21.54 16.50 15.73
CA GLU A 67 -21.91 15.72 14.56
C GLU A 67 -20.73 15.68 13.58
N ILE A 68 -20.48 14.50 13.03
CA ILE A 68 -19.49 14.27 11.99
C ILE A 68 -20.22 13.59 10.84
N GLU A 69 -20.53 14.37 9.81
CA GLU A 69 -21.17 13.88 8.61
C GLU A 69 -20.12 13.58 7.55
N LEU A 70 -20.27 12.43 6.88
CA LEU A 70 -19.41 11.97 5.81
C LEU A 70 -20.28 11.44 4.66
N GLU A 71 -20.11 12.00 3.47
CA GLU A 71 -20.90 11.64 2.29
C GLU A 71 -19.98 11.21 1.14
N TRP A 72 -20.32 10.09 0.50
CA TRP A 72 -19.66 9.65 -0.71
C TRP A 72 -20.54 8.78 -1.62
N SER A 73 -20.13 8.67 -2.88
CA SER A 73 -20.82 7.82 -3.86
C SER A 73 -20.56 6.34 -3.62
N THR A 74 -21.63 5.56 -3.54
CA THR A 74 -21.56 4.09 -3.49
C THR A 74 -21.56 3.44 -4.88
N ALA A 75 -21.63 4.24 -5.95
CA ALA A 75 -21.48 3.74 -7.30
C ALA A 75 -20.09 3.11 -7.45
N ARG A 76 -20.00 1.98 -8.17
CA ARG A 76 -18.70 1.32 -8.40
C ARG A 76 -17.78 2.29 -9.14
N HIS A 77 -16.79 2.84 -8.42
CA HIS A 77 -15.73 3.64 -9.02
C HIS A 77 -15.00 2.76 -10.05
N ARG A 78 -15.18 3.05 -11.33
CA ARG A 78 -14.29 2.55 -12.37
C ARG A 78 -12.98 3.32 -12.19
N PRO A 79 -11.83 2.66 -12.02
CA PRO A 79 -10.54 3.35 -11.98
C PRO A 79 -10.43 4.22 -13.23
N ALA A 80 -10.12 5.51 -13.04
CA ALA A 80 -9.78 6.37 -14.16
C ALA A 80 -8.55 5.75 -14.86
N PRO A 81 -8.52 5.69 -16.21
CA PRO A 81 -7.31 5.27 -16.91
C PRO A 81 -6.14 6.18 -16.45
N PRO A 82 -4.93 5.64 -16.32
CA PRO A 82 -3.77 6.44 -15.92
C PRO A 82 -3.66 7.65 -16.84
N LYS A 83 -3.50 8.83 -16.24
CA LYS A 83 -3.23 10.05 -17.02
C LYS A 83 -1.96 9.79 -17.85
N PRO A 84 -1.95 10.12 -19.16
CA PRO A 84 -0.73 10.01 -19.94
C PRO A 84 0.35 10.88 -19.29
N PRO A 85 1.63 10.45 -19.30
CA PRO A 85 2.72 11.23 -18.72
C PRO A 85 2.70 12.62 -19.34
N THR A 86 2.84 13.63 -18.49
CA THR A 86 3.02 15.01 -18.94
C THR A 86 4.39 15.07 -19.63
N GLU A 87 4.51 15.81 -20.74
CA GLU A 87 5.74 15.88 -21.57
C GLU A 87 7.04 16.20 -20.78
N SER A 88 6.93 16.69 -19.54
CA SER A 88 8.04 16.91 -18.62
C SER A 88 8.65 15.63 -18.03
N GLU A 89 7.87 14.56 -17.82
CA GLU A 89 8.37 13.28 -17.27
C GLU A 89 8.98 12.39 -18.36
N GLU A 90 8.48 12.50 -19.60
CA GLU A 90 9.02 11.77 -20.77
C GLU A 90 10.44 12.26 -21.16
N GLN A 91 10.79 13.49 -20.80
CA GLN A 91 12.13 14.05 -20.99
C GLN A 91 13.12 13.56 -19.92
N GLU A 92 12.71 13.48 -18.64
CA GLU A 92 13.58 12.94 -17.59
C GLU A 92 13.86 11.44 -17.78
N GLU A 93 12.86 10.64 -18.18
CA GLU A 93 13.06 9.20 -18.39
C GLU A 93 13.95 8.89 -19.62
N LYS A 94 13.86 9.71 -20.68
CA LYS A 94 14.78 9.60 -21.83
C LYS A 94 16.20 10.00 -21.48
N GLU A 95 16.38 11.06 -20.68
CA GLU A 95 17.72 11.54 -20.32
C GLU A 95 18.42 10.57 -19.34
N GLU A 96 17.68 9.90 -18.46
CA GLU A 96 18.24 8.88 -17.56
C GLU A 96 18.58 7.57 -18.31
N GLN A 97 17.79 7.19 -19.32
CA GLN A 97 18.07 6.03 -20.17
C GLN A 97 19.25 6.25 -21.14
N GLU A 98 19.48 7.47 -21.63
CA GLU A 98 20.64 7.80 -22.45
C GLU A 98 21.94 7.81 -21.62
N LYS A 99 21.92 8.34 -20.39
CA LYS A 99 23.09 8.32 -19.48
C LYS A 99 23.53 6.90 -19.12
N LYS A 100 22.60 5.96 -18.94
CA LYS A 100 22.93 4.54 -18.67
C LYS A 100 23.55 3.82 -19.88
N LYS A 101 23.17 4.19 -21.12
CA LYS A 101 23.75 3.59 -22.34
C LYS A 101 25.15 4.12 -22.67
N GLU A 102 25.49 5.35 -22.30
CA GLU A 102 26.84 5.88 -22.49
C GLU A 102 27.89 5.26 -21.53
N GLU A 103 27.49 4.84 -20.32
CA GLU A 103 28.42 4.23 -19.35
C GLU A 103 28.85 2.81 -19.76
N GLU A 104 27.96 2.00 -20.35
CA GLU A 104 28.30 0.64 -20.81
C GLU A 104 29.14 0.61 -22.11
N GLY A 105 29.10 1.67 -22.92
CA GLY A 105 29.81 1.73 -24.21
C GLY A 105 31.34 1.84 -24.11
N LYS A 106 31.89 2.24 -22.96
CA LYS A 106 33.31 2.58 -22.82
C LYS A 106 34.22 1.42 -22.40
N ALA A 107 33.69 0.25 -22.02
CA ALA A 107 34.47 -0.90 -21.57
C ALA A 107 34.83 -1.91 -22.69
N GLY A 108 34.32 -1.74 -23.91
CA GLY A 108 34.38 -2.75 -24.97
C GLY A 108 35.45 -2.54 -26.05
N ARG A 109 36.73 -2.32 -25.71
CA ARG A 109 37.79 -2.30 -26.74
C ARG A 109 39.11 -2.88 -26.28
N ARG A 110 39.21 -4.21 -26.22
CA ARG A 110 40.48 -4.92 -26.39
C ARG A 110 40.33 -6.09 -27.36
N LYS A 111 41.19 -6.05 -28.38
CA LYS A 111 41.25 -6.88 -29.58
C LYS A 111 41.40 -8.37 -29.26
N SER A 112 40.69 -9.16 -30.05
CA SER A 112 40.85 -10.59 -30.30
C SER A 112 42.26 -10.96 -30.79
N VAL A 113 42.92 -11.92 -30.13
CA VAL A 113 43.84 -12.88 -30.77
C VAL A 113 43.82 -14.18 -29.94
N SER A 114 43.32 -15.27 -30.52
CA SER A 114 43.61 -16.63 -30.04
C SER A 114 44.98 -17.09 -30.55
N PRO A 115 45.72 -17.93 -29.81
CA PRO A 115 45.91 -19.29 -30.35
C PRO A 115 46.06 -20.44 -29.32
N LYS A 116 45.36 -21.53 -29.67
CA LYS A 116 45.66 -22.98 -29.56
C LYS A 116 45.93 -23.70 -28.20
N PRO A 117 45.52 -24.99 -28.11
CA PRO A 117 45.53 -25.79 -26.88
C PRO A 117 46.82 -26.61 -26.72
N LYS A 118 47.20 -26.92 -25.48
CA LYS A 118 48.18 -27.97 -25.17
C LYS A 118 47.74 -28.83 -23.98
N ARG A 119 48.04 -30.13 -24.13
CA ARG A 119 47.64 -31.30 -23.33
C ARG A 119 48.33 -31.35 -21.96
N ALA A 120 47.63 -32.03 -21.03
CA ALA A 120 48.08 -32.97 -19.99
C ALA A 120 49.11 -32.53 -18.93
N ALA A 121 48.69 -32.61 -17.66
CA ALA A 121 49.43 -33.30 -16.59
C ALA A 121 48.56 -33.51 -15.33
N THR A 122 48.30 -34.79 -15.06
CA THR A 122 48.29 -35.51 -13.78
C THR A 122 48.54 -34.72 -12.47
N GLY A 123 47.72 -34.96 -11.43
CA GLY A 123 48.15 -34.61 -10.05
C GLY A 123 47.10 -34.59 -8.92
N ALA A 124 46.78 -35.78 -8.39
CA ALA A 124 46.62 -36.11 -6.96
C ALA A 124 45.70 -35.30 -5.98
N ARG A 125 44.63 -36.00 -5.54
CA ARG A 125 44.23 -36.34 -4.14
C ARG A 125 44.15 -35.27 -3.02
N ARG A 126 42.94 -35.16 -2.41
CA ARG A 126 42.54 -35.41 -0.98
C ARG A 126 41.24 -34.65 -0.65
N THR A 127 40.09 -35.31 -0.41
CA THR A 127 39.50 -35.76 0.88
C THR A 127 39.62 -34.77 2.05
N THR A 128 38.49 -34.20 2.50
CA THR A 128 37.80 -34.47 3.80
C THR A 128 36.54 -33.59 3.98
N PRO A 129 35.55 -34.03 4.80
CA PRO A 129 34.26 -33.36 4.98
C PRO A 129 34.23 -32.40 6.18
N ALA A 130 33.43 -31.33 6.09
CA ALA A 130 33.12 -30.46 7.21
C ALA A 130 32.02 -31.07 8.11
N LYS A 131 32.23 -30.97 9.42
CA LYS A 131 31.48 -31.59 10.51
C LYS A 131 30.87 -30.49 11.39
N ARG A 132 29.66 -30.73 11.90
CA ARG A 132 29.05 -30.21 13.16
C ARG A 132 28.67 -28.73 13.20
N SER A 133 27.73 -28.25 14.01
CA SER A 133 26.62 -28.79 14.81
C SER A 133 25.95 -27.58 15.49
N ALA A 134 24.66 -27.70 15.80
CA ALA A 134 23.97 -27.19 16.99
C ALA A 134 23.70 -25.67 17.17
N ALA A 135 22.43 -25.34 17.31
CA ALA A 135 21.79 -24.75 18.49
C ALA A 135 20.28 -24.64 18.19
N THR A 136 19.31 -24.56 19.10
CA THR A 136 19.05 -24.91 20.51
C THR A 136 17.58 -24.48 20.69
N SER A 137 16.88 -25.13 21.62
CA SER A 137 15.53 -24.85 22.11
C SER A 137 15.16 -23.38 22.28
#